data_AF-A0A9P6VX77-F1
#
_entry.id   AF-A0A9P6VX77-F1
#
_cell.length_a   1.000
_cell.length_b   1.000
_cell.length_c   1.000
_cell.angle_alpha   90.00
_cell.angle_beta   90.00
_cell.angle_gamma   90.00
#
_symmetry.space_group_name_H-M   'P 1'
#
loop_
_entity.id
_entity.type
_entity.pdbx_description
1 polymer ?
#
loop_
_entity_poly.entity_id
_entity_poly.type
_entity_poly.pdbx_seq_one_letter_code
_entity_poly.pdbx_strand_id
1 'polypeptide(L)'
;MSLPTPAAYLPAATASPGLVMTPASTDGSHAKESYFIYGPPSPPPQQHQQIPEHGRASPQSPAKRAKWAAAVSSAADWNAVQSVWWAALPLLLYLVALILALVVLFGTAEYYSFMSVTQNSGTGRLDYYVLNSCAISPGTTKRYCEPPAIHADFLPSLTRISDYLPGLSAVKLPFFSHQTTAIFVSSAVVLAASFAVYLPLWTLAYFPRSRVLPKPVVRFVRYHARRLFDLAGILVFLSFILHVTIGLGYQLYLIGFRDDFKRWLQFGAYSIGAAQVDWVARLGNGFQLVWVGCTCEALLVIAVKVSLHNGLDERVEWPAGSDSKEQY
;
A
#
# COMPACT_ATOMS: atom_id res chain seq x y z
N MET A 1 56.24 0.90 34.53
CA MET A 1 55.65 -0.33 35.09
C MET A 1 54.34 -0.59 34.38
N SER A 2 54.12 -1.85 34.04
CA SER A 2 53.31 -2.33 32.93
C SER A 2 52.27 -3.36 33.39
N LEU A 3 51.11 -3.33 32.72
CA LEU A 3 50.13 -4.40 32.47
C LEU A 3 49.24 -4.85 33.66
N PRO A 4 48.12 -5.60 33.42
CA PRO A 4 47.31 -5.79 32.20
C PRO A 4 45.76 -5.78 32.43
N THR A 5 45.01 -5.86 31.33
CA THR A 5 43.59 -6.28 31.23
C THR A 5 43.39 -7.78 31.52
N PRO A 6 42.19 -8.19 31.99
CA PRO A 6 41.62 -9.51 31.69
C PRO A 6 40.27 -9.34 30.96
N ALA A 7 40.07 -9.81 29.72
CA ALA A 7 39.96 -11.21 29.29
C ALA A 7 38.92 -11.99 30.13
N ALA A 8 37.65 -11.88 29.74
CA ALA A 8 36.60 -12.77 30.18
C ALA A 8 36.78 -14.14 29.51
N TYR A 9 37.18 -15.13 30.30
CA TYR A 9 37.02 -16.56 30.02
C TYR A 9 35.79 -17.06 30.76
N LEU A 10 34.96 -17.89 30.12
CA LEU A 10 34.38 -19.16 30.62
C LEU A 10 33.34 -19.71 29.58
N PRO A 11 33.00 -21.02 29.64
CA PRO A 11 33.20 -21.94 28.51
C PRO A 11 31.92 -22.52 27.91
N ALA A 12 32.08 -23.26 26.81
CA ALA A 12 31.11 -24.19 26.28
C ALA A 12 30.98 -25.44 27.17
N ALA A 13 29.74 -25.93 27.36
CA ALA A 13 29.29 -27.31 27.11
C ALA A 13 28.20 -27.81 28.10
N THR A 14 27.08 -28.22 27.49
CA THR A 14 26.26 -29.42 27.75
C THR A 14 25.47 -29.57 29.07
N ALA A 15 24.14 -29.63 28.94
CA ALA A 15 23.37 -30.88 29.13
C ALA A 15 21.88 -30.69 28.76
N SER A 16 21.41 -31.50 27.82
CA SER A 16 19.99 -31.73 27.51
C SER A 16 19.42 -32.78 28.47
N PRO A 17 18.09 -32.81 28.68
CA PRO A 17 17.39 -34.07 28.86
C PRO A 17 16.44 -34.31 27.68
N GLY A 18 16.59 -35.49 27.08
CA GLY A 18 15.86 -35.93 25.90
C GLY A 18 14.43 -36.38 26.19
N LEU A 19 13.64 -36.40 25.12
CA LEU A 19 12.41 -37.18 25.03
C LEU A 19 12.47 -38.01 23.74
N VAL A 20 12.82 -39.27 23.97
CA VAL A 20 12.50 -40.50 23.25
C VAL A 20 11.88 -40.34 21.85
N MET A 21 12.68 -40.73 20.86
CA MET A 21 12.28 -40.99 19.48
C MET A 21 11.67 -42.40 19.40
N THR A 22 10.41 -42.50 19.00
CA THR A 22 9.85 -43.71 18.38
C THR A 22 9.68 -43.45 16.88
N PRO A 23 10.08 -44.36 15.98
CA PRO A 23 9.86 -44.20 14.55
C PRO A 23 8.46 -44.72 14.22
N ALA A 24 7.61 -43.87 13.67
CA ALA A 24 6.40 -44.30 12.98
C ALA A 24 6.45 -43.74 11.56
N SER A 25 6.71 -44.64 10.61
CA SER A 25 6.35 -44.44 9.22
C SER A 25 4.85 -44.18 9.11
N THR A 26 4.44 -43.19 8.33
CA THR A 26 3.27 -43.28 7.44
C THR A 26 3.15 -42.02 6.59
N ASP A 27 3.15 -42.23 5.28
CA ASP A 27 2.47 -41.48 4.22
C ASP A 27 2.39 -39.95 4.28
N GLY A 28 3.26 -39.33 3.48
CA GLY A 28 3.12 -37.95 3.05
C GLY A 28 1.97 -37.79 2.05
N SER A 29 0.74 -37.70 2.56
CA SER A 29 -0.41 -37.22 1.79
C SER A 29 -1.33 -36.36 2.65
N HIS A 30 -0.84 -35.19 3.07
CA HIS A 30 -1.73 -34.10 3.46
C HIS A 30 -1.97 -33.23 2.24
N ALA A 31 -2.97 -33.66 1.48
CA ALA A 31 -3.65 -32.86 0.47
C ALA A 31 -4.04 -31.50 1.08
N LYS A 32 -3.57 -30.42 0.48
CA LYS A 32 -4.19 -29.10 0.65
C LYS A 32 -5.62 -29.25 0.14
N GLU A 33 -6.60 -29.28 1.02
CA GLU A 33 -8.01 -29.28 0.67
C GLU A 33 -8.34 -27.92 0.02
N SER A 34 -8.29 -27.90 -1.31
CA SER A 34 -8.79 -26.81 -2.13
C SER A 34 -10.31 -26.79 -2.05
N TYR A 35 -10.90 -25.72 -1.51
CA TYR A 35 -12.36 -25.52 -1.39
C TYR A 35 -13.06 -25.24 -2.74
N PHE A 36 -12.58 -25.82 -3.85
CA PHE A 36 -13.34 -25.84 -5.10
C PHE A 36 -14.19 -27.11 -5.12
N ILE A 37 -15.50 -26.92 -4.99
CA ILE A 37 -16.52 -27.95 -5.16
C ILE A 37 -16.38 -28.50 -6.58
N TYR A 38 -15.73 -29.65 -6.72
CA TYR A 38 -15.81 -30.47 -7.93
C TYR A 38 -17.24 -30.99 -8.02
N GLY A 39 -17.96 -30.63 -9.10
CA GLY A 39 -19.21 -31.30 -9.44
C GLY A 39 -18.97 -32.80 -9.64
N PRO A 40 -19.98 -33.67 -9.38
CA PRO A 40 -19.77 -35.11 -9.40
C PRO A 40 -19.32 -35.58 -10.81
N PRO A 41 -18.38 -36.52 -10.89
CA PRO A 41 -17.85 -37.02 -12.16
C PRO A 41 -18.97 -37.71 -12.97
N SER A 42 -19.05 -37.37 -14.26
CA SER A 42 -19.98 -38.00 -15.20
C SER A 42 -19.54 -39.45 -15.45
N PRO A 43 -20.43 -40.45 -15.35
CA PRO A 43 -20.08 -41.83 -15.68
C PRO A 43 -19.97 -42.04 -17.21
N PRO A 44 -19.18 -43.03 -17.66
CA PRO A 44 -18.91 -43.29 -19.08
C PRO A 44 -20.14 -43.87 -19.82
N PRO A 45 -20.22 -43.75 -21.16
CA PRO A 45 -21.40 -44.16 -21.92
C PRO A 45 -21.48 -45.67 -22.07
N GLN A 46 -22.63 -46.26 -21.69
CA GLN A 46 -22.99 -47.63 -22.09
C GLN A 46 -23.91 -47.59 -23.32
N GLN A 47 -23.60 -48.42 -24.32
CA GLN A 47 -24.39 -48.67 -25.52
C GLN A 47 -25.37 -49.85 -25.33
N HIS A 48 -26.47 -49.82 -26.10
CA HIS A 48 -27.57 -50.82 -26.29
C HIS A 48 -28.62 -50.85 -25.16
N GLN A 49 -29.95 -50.87 -25.37
CA GLN A 49 -30.80 -51.41 -26.44
C GLN A 49 -32.24 -50.81 -26.38
N GLN A 50 -33.09 -51.10 -27.37
CA GLN A 50 -34.37 -50.46 -27.76
C GLN A 50 -35.67 -50.85 -26.99
N ILE A 51 -36.55 -49.85 -26.70
CA ILE A 51 -38.03 -49.69 -26.98
C ILE A 51 -39.07 -50.63 -26.26
N PRO A 52 -40.36 -50.29 -25.96
CA PRO A 52 -41.09 -49.02 -25.61
C PRO A 52 -42.13 -49.12 -24.43
N GLU A 53 -42.82 -48.00 -24.17
CA GLU A 53 -44.28 -47.83 -23.92
C GLU A 53 -44.80 -47.17 -22.60
N HIS A 54 -45.52 -46.05 -22.84
CA HIS A 54 -46.62 -45.39 -22.12
C HIS A 54 -46.67 -45.26 -20.58
N GLY A 55 -46.47 -44.01 -20.13
CA GLY A 55 -47.03 -43.47 -18.90
C GLY A 55 -47.18 -41.94 -18.97
N ARG A 56 -48.42 -41.45 -19.00
CA ARG A 56 -48.80 -40.01 -19.00
C ARG A 56 -48.12 -39.24 -17.85
N ALA A 57 -47.40 -38.17 -18.18
CA ALA A 57 -47.03 -37.14 -17.23
C ALA A 57 -47.63 -35.79 -17.65
N SER A 58 -48.49 -35.22 -16.81
CA SER A 58 -48.99 -33.85 -16.93
C SER A 58 -47.82 -32.86 -17.02
N PRO A 59 -47.87 -31.85 -17.89
CA PRO A 59 -46.83 -30.83 -17.94
C PRO A 59 -46.94 -29.93 -16.70
N GLN A 60 -46.03 -30.09 -15.74
CA GLN A 60 -45.80 -29.07 -14.73
C GLN A 60 -45.40 -27.76 -15.42
N SER A 61 -46.10 -26.67 -15.08
CA SER A 61 -45.97 -25.36 -15.69
C SER A 61 -44.49 -24.89 -15.78
N PRO A 62 -44.00 -24.45 -16.96
CA PRO A 62 -42.61 -24.00 -17.15
C PRO A 62 -42.26 -22.74 -16.32
N ALA A 63 -43.26 -22.03 -15.80
CA ALA A 63 -43.10 -20.76 -15.10
C ALA A 63 -42.35 -20.86 -13.75
N LYS A 64 -42.48 -21.97 -13.00
CA LYS A 64 -41.79 -22.13 -11.70
C LYS A 64 -40.32 -22.53 -11.84
N ARG A 65 -40.00 -23.37 -12.85
CA ARG A 65 -38.61 -23.73 -13.19
C ARG A 65 -37.85 -22.56 -13.81
N ALA A 66 -38.50 -21.73 -14.63
CA ALA A 66 -37.91 -20.51 -15.18
C ALA A 66 -37.57 -19.46 -14.11
N LYS A 67 -38.42 -19.30 -13.08
CA LYS A 67 -38.13 -18.40 -11.94
C LYS A 67 -36.98 -18.89 -11.06
N TRP A 68 -36.85 -20.20 -10.86
CA TRP A 68 -35.69 -20.78 -10.16
C TRP A 68 -34.41 -20.71 -11.01
N ALA A 69 -34.49 -20.97 -12.32
CA ALA A 69 -33.35 -20.83 -13.22
C ALA A 69 -32.87 -19.37 -13.33
N ALA A 70 -33.79 -18.39 -13.33
CA ALA A 70 -33.46 -16.97 -13.33
C ALA A 70 -32.93 -16.46 -11.97
N ALA A 71 -33.38 -17.04 -10.86
CA ALA A 71 -32.83 -16.76 -9.52
C ALA A 71 -31.47 -17.44 -9.29
N VAL A 72 -31.25 -18.61 -9.89
CA VAL A 72 -29.96 -19.33 -9.86
C VAL A 72 -28.97 -18.68 -10.84
N SER A 73 -29.41 -18.15 -11.98
CA SER A 73 -28.54 -17.38 -12.87
C SER A 73 -28.15 -16.04 -12.26
N SER A 74 -29.08 -15.32 -11.60
CA SER A 74 -28.73 -14.06 -10.93
C SER A 74 -27.89 -14.24 -9.67
N ALA A 75 -28.07 -15.34 -8.91
CA ALA A 75 -27.18 -15.71 -7.81
C ALA A 75 -25.81 -16.23 -8.29
N ALA A 76 -25.75 -16.92 -9.42
CA ALA A 76 -24.50 -17.32 -10.07
C ALA A 76 -23.73 -16.09 -10.62
N ASP A 77 -24.45 -15.09 -11.12
CA ASP A 77 -23.87 -13.82 -11.57
C ASP A 77 -23.27 -13.01 -10.41
N TRP A 78 -23.90 -13.01 -9.22
CA TRP A 78 -23.35 -12.33 -8.04
C TRP A 78 -22.01 -12.92 -7.57
N ASN A 79 -21.85 -14.24 -7.61
CA ASN A 79 -20.58 -14.88 -7.29
C ASN A 79 -19.48 -14.49 -8.30
N ALA A 80 -19.84 -14.36 -9.59
CA ALA A 80 -18.93 -13.89 -10.62
C ALA A 80 -18.55 -12.42 -10.39
N VAL A 81 -19.52 -11.54 -10.12
CA VAL A 81 -19.28 -10.12 -9.79
C VAL A 81 -18.38 -9.99 -8.55
N GLN A 82 -18.67 -10.75 -7.49
CA GLN A 82 -17.86 -10.77 -6.28
C GLN A 82 -16.42 -11.21 -6.59
N SER A 83 -16.23 -12.25 -7.41
CA SER A 83 -14.89 -12.72 -7.80
C SER A 83 -14.10 -11.67 -8.60
N VAL A 84 -14.76 -10.95 -9.52
CA VAL A 84 -14.14 -9.86 -10.29
C VAL A 84 -13.78 -8.69 -9.37
N TRP A 85 -14.64 -8.38 -8.39
CA TRP A 85 -14.37 -7.34 -7.41
C TRP A 85 -13.13 -7.66 -6.56
N TRP A 86 -13.05 -8.88 -6.02
CA TRP A 86 -11.88 -9.33 -5.25
C TRP A 86 -10.63 -9.43 -6.11
N ALA A 87 -10.76 -9.77 -7.40
CA ALA A 87 -9.66 -9.74 -8.36
C ALA A 87 -9.14 -8.33 -8.61
N ALA A 88 -10.04 -7.34 -8.73
CA ALA A 88 -9.68 -5.95 -9.01
C ALA A 88 -9.15 -5.21 -7.77
N LEU A 89 -9.54 -5.62 -6.56
CA LEU A 89 -9.24 -4.91 -5.32
C LEU A 89 -7.73 -4.63 -5.12
N PRO A 90 -6.80 -5.59 -5.28
CA PRO A 90 -5.37 -5.31 -5.13
C PRO A 90 -4.87 -4.27 -6.14
N LEU A 91 -5.32 -4.34 -7.40
CA LEU A 91 -4.92 -3.33 -8.39
C LEU A 91 -5.45 -1.95 -8.02
N LEU A 92 -6.70 -1.86 -7.58
CA LEU A 92 -7.29 -0.59 -7.15
C LEU A 92 -6.54 -0.01 -5.96
N LEU A 93 -6.17 -0.83 -4.97
CA LEU A 93 -5.38 -0.37 -3.83
C LEU A 93 -3.99 0.13 -4.26
N TYR A 94 -3.32 -0.55 -5.21
CA TYR A 94 -2.05 -0.06 -5.78
C TYR A 94 -2.21 1.30 -6.45
N LEU A 95 -3.24 1.46 -7.29
CA LEU A 95 -3.49 2.71 -8.00
C LEU A 95 -3.81 3.84 -7.03
N VAL A 96 -4.67 3.60 -6.04
CA VAL A 96 -5.01 4.60 -5.01
C VAL A 96 -3.76 4.99 -4.21
N ALA A 97 -2.97 4.01 -3.75
CA ALA A 97 -1.73 4.29 -2.99
C ALA A 97 -0.72 5.09 -3.83
N LEU A 98 -0.50 4.73 -5.10
CA LEU A 98 0.40 5.45 -6.00
C LEU A 98 -0.10 6.88 -6.29
N ILE A 99 -1.39 7.05 -6.58
CA ILE A 99 -1.98 8.37 -6.82
C ILE A 99 -1.85 9.25 -5.57
N LEU A 100 -2.18 8.72 -4.40
CA LEU A 100 -2.03 9.46 -3.14
C LEU A 100 -0.57 9.83 -2.87
N ALA A 101 0.37 8.91 -3.11
CA ALA A 101 1.79 9.19 -2.98
C ALA A 101 2.21 10.33 -3.91
N LEU A 102 1.81 10.31 -5.19
CA LEU A 102 2.10 11.37 -6.15
C LEU A 102 1.45 12.71 -5.77
N VAL A 103 0.20 12.69 -5.31
CA VAL A 103 -0.52 13.89 -4.85
C VAL A 103 0.19 14.50 -3.64
N VAL A 104 0.69 13.68 -2.73
CA VAL A 104 1.45 14.16 -1.57
C VAL A 104 2.82 14.71 -1.98
N LEU A 105 3.48 14.08 -2.95
CA LEU A 105 4.82 14.44 -3.42
C LEU A 105 4.83 15.77 -4.17
N PHE A 106 3.84 15.98 -5.06
CA PHE A 106 3.80 17.12 -5.97
C PHE A 106 2.69 18.13 -5.68
N GLY A 107 1.76 17.80 -4.77
CA GLY A 107 0.64 18.66 -4.46
C GLY A 107 1.07 19.91 -3.71
N THR A 108 0.63 21.07 -4.19
CA THR A 108 0.86 22.38 -3.57
C THR A 108 -0.43 23.04 -3.10
N ALA A 109 -1.53 22.29 -2.99
CA ALA A 109 -2.81 22.83 -2.55
C ALA A 109 -2.76 23.22 -1.07
N GLU A 110 -3.32 24.38 -0.71
CA GLU A 110 -3.29 24.94 0.66
C GLU A 110 -3.88 24.00 1.72
N TYR A 111 -4.89 23.21 1.34
CA TYR A 111 -5.58 22.31 2.26
C TYR A 111 -4.74 21.08 2.64
N TYR A 112 -3.76 20.71 1.81
CA TYR A 112 -2.95 19.49 1.97
C TYR A 112 -1.51 19.77 2.40
N SER A 113 -1.22 20.96 2.96
CA SER A 113 0.10 21.19 3.55
C SER A 113 0.35 20.26 4.75
N PHE A 114 1.62 19.99 5.04
CA PHE A 114 2.03 19.19 6.20
C PHE A 114 2.10 20.03 7.47
N MET A 115 2.52 21.28 7.31
CA MET A 115 2.46 22.29 8.35
C MET A 115 2.08 23.62 7.70
N SER A 116 1.30 24.43 8.39
CA SER A 116 1.00 25.80 8.00
C SER A 116 1.29 26.76 9.15
N VAL A 117 1.87 27.90 8.84
CA VAL A 117 2.05 29.03 9.75
C VAL A 117 1.19 30.16 9.20
N THR A 118 0.13 30.52 9.92
CA THR A 118 -0.89 31.45 9.45
C THR A 118 -1.05 32.62 10.40
N GLN A 119 -1.28 33.80 9.84
CA GLN A 119 -1.70 34.99 10.56
C GLN A 119 -3.21 34.92 10.81
N ASN A 120 -3.67 35.14 12.04
CA ASN A 120 -5.09 35.07 12.40
C ASN A 120 -5.86 36.30 11.88
N SER A 121 -5.26 37.49 11.97
CA SER A 121 -5.90 38.75 11.58
C SER A 121 -5.69 39.16 10.12
N GLY A 122 -4.95 38.38 9.33
CA GLY A 122 -4.48 38.80 8.01
C GLY A 122 -4.32 37.67 7.00
N THR A 123 -3.62 37.98 5.90
CA THR A 123 -3.38 37.05 4.79
C THR A 123 -2.04 36.32 4.88
N GLY A 124 -1.21 36.66 5.87
CA GLY A 124 0.11 36.07 6.06
C GLY A 124 0.04 34.56 6.22
N ARG A 125 0.76 33.82 5.37
CA ARG A 125 0.73 32.36 5.38
C ARG A 125 2.05 31.76 4.89
N LEU A 126 2.45 30.65 5.48
CA LEU A 126 3.54 29.79 5.02
C LEU A 126 3.09 28.33 5.12
N ASP A 127 3.04 27.64 3.99
CA ASP A 127 2.69 26.22 3.88
C ASP A 127 3.94 25.40 3.55
N TYR A 128 4.15 24.32 4.29
CA TYR A 128 5.22 23.34 4.07
C TYR A 128 4.67 22.11 3.36
N TYR A 129 5.34 21.70 2.29
CA TYR A 129 5.08 20.47 1.53
C TYR A 129 6.30 19.54 1.56
N VAL A 130 6.22 18.39 0.89
CA VAL A 130 7.32 17.41 0.86
C VAL A 130 8.52 17.91 0.05
N LEU A 131 8.27 18.56 -1.09
CA LEU A 131 9.31 18.99 -2.03
C LEU A 131 9.57 20.49 -2.03
N ASN A 132 8.66 21.29 -1.48
CA ASN A 132 8.72 22.74 -1.53
C ASN A 132 7.94 23.39 -0.39
N SER A 133 7.92 24.71 -0.39
CA SER A 133 7.05 25.53 0.45
C SER A 133 6.39 26.62 -0.38
N CYS A 134 5.29 27.13 0.13
CA CYS A 134 4.62 28.29 -0.44
C CYS A 134 4.34 29.33 0.64
N ALA A 135 4.47 30.61 0.31
CA ALA A 135 4.16 31.71 1.21
C ALA A 135 3.27 32.78 0.56
N ILE A 136 2.47 33.43 1.40
CA ILE A 136 1.71 34.64 1.11
C ILE A 136 2.20 35.70 2.09
N SER A 137 2.74 36.80 1.56
CA SER A 137 3.17 37.93 2.40
C SER A 137 1.96 38.61 3.01
N PRO A 138 2.00 39.02 4.29
CA PRO A 138 0.94 39.83 4.91
C PRO A 138 0.55 41.03 4.06
N GLY A 139 -0.75 41.28 3.93
CA GLY A 139 -1.29 42.37 3.13
C GLY A 139 -1.38 42.09 1.63
N THR A 140 -0.94 40.92 1.17
CA THR A 140 -1.06 40.48 -0.23
C THR A 140 -1.93 39.23 -0.35
N THR A 141 -2.45 38.95 -1.54
CA THR A 141 -3.13 37.68 -1.89
C THR A 141 -2.29 36.80 -2.81
N LYS A 142 -1.12 37.29 -3.24
CA LYS A 142 -0.28 36.58 -4.20
C LYS A 142 0.52 35.49 -3.48
N ARG A 143 0.21 34.25 -3.85
CA ARG A 143 0.89 33.07 -3.34
C ARG A 143 2.12 32.77 -4.18
N TYR A 144 3.25 32.59 -3.51
CA TYR A 144 4.52 32.25 -4.12
C TYR A 144 4.97 30.90 -3.63
N CYS A 145 5.21 29.98 -4.55
CA CYS A 145 5.69 28.64 -4.26
C CYS A 145 7.11 28.48 -4.79
N GLU A 146 7.97 27.90 -3.98
CA GLU A 146 9.30 27.50 -4.43
C GLU A 146 9.19 26.28 -5.37
N PRO A 147 10.12 26.16 -6.33
CA PRO A 147 10.15 25.00 -7.21
C PRO A 147 10.41 23.72 -6.38
N PRO A 148 9.81 22.59 -6.78
CA PRO A 148 10.03 21.32 -6.09
C PRO A 148 11.49 20.88 -6.21
N ALA A 149 12.09 20.50 -5.08
CA ALA A 149 13.47 20.02 -5.01
C ALA A 149 13.59 18.80 -4.09
N ILE A 150 14.56 17.92 -4.40
CA ILE A 150 14.87 16.75 -3.55
C ILE A 150 15.44 17.20 -2.19
N HIS A 151 16.14 18.33 -2.20
CA HIS A 151 16.53 19.06 -1.00
C HIS A 151 15.58 20.24 -0.89
N ALA A 152 14.48 20.05 -0.17
CA ALA A 152 13.49 21.09 -0.01
C ALA A 152 14.08 22.22 0.84
N ASP A 153 14.33 23.37 0.22
CA ASP A 153 14.75 24.59 0.89
C ASP A 153 13.52 25.46 1.16
N PHE A 154 13.29 25.75 2.43
CA PHE A 154 12.16 26.55 2.88
C PHE A 154 12.54 28.00 3.18
N LEU A 155 13.83 28.35 3.16
CA LEU A 155 14.32 29.69 3.47
C LEU A 155 13.66 30.77 2.61
N PRO A 156 13.56 30.65 1.27
CA PRO A 156 13.01 31.72 0.44
C PRO A 156 11.53 32.02 0.74
N SER A 157 10.74 31.01 1.09
CA SER A 157 9.36 31.21 1.53
C SER A 157 9.28 31.79 2.94
N LEU A 158 10.17 31.36 3.84
CA LEU A 158 10.23 31.86 5.21
C LEU A 158 10.63 33.34 5.26
N THR A 159 11.60 33.77 4.44
CA THR A 159 12.05 35.18 4.38
C THR A 159 10.94 36.14 3.96
N ARG A 160 9.86 35.64 3.33
CA ARG A 160 8.71 36.48 2.95
C ARG A 160 7.79 36.79 4.12
N ILE A 161 7.86 36.02 5.21
CA ILE A 161 7.04 36.24 6.39
C ILE A 161 7.87 36.56 7.64
N SER A 162 9.20 36.35 7.61
CA SER A 162 10.09 36.48 8.76
C SER A 162 10.03 37.85 9.42
N ASP A 163 9.96 38.92 8.64
CA ASP A 163 9.97 40.29 9.13
C ASP A 163 8.70 40.64 9.92
N TYR A 164 7.64 39.84 9.75
CA TYR A 164 6.37 39.98 10.44
C TYR A 164 6.23 39.06 11.66
N LEU A 165 7.24 38.22 11.92
CA LEU A 165 7.29 37.31 13.05
C LEU A 165 8.13 37.92 14.18
N PRO A 166 7.58 38.09 15.39
CA PRO A 166 8.32 38.71 16.49
C PRO A 166 9.41 37.80 17.06
N GLY A 167 10.54 38.40 17.43
CA GLY A 167 11.67 37.73 18.07
C GLY A 167 12.36 36.69 17.20
N LEU A 168 13.05 35.72 17.83
CA LEU A 168 13.72 34.60 17.15
C LEU A 168 12.75 33.45 16.77
N SER A 169 11.45 33.71 16.70
CA SER A 169 10.43 32.69 16.43
C SER A 169 10.56 32.09 15.04
N ALA A 170 10.88 32.90 14.03
CA ALA A 170 11.14 32.42 12.66
C ALA A 170 12.29 31.41 12.60
N VAL A 171 13.29 31.53 13.48
CA VAL A 171 14.46 30.62 13.54
C VAL A 171 14.11 29.24 14.09
N LYS A 172 12.93 29.11 14.69
CA LYS A 172 12.40 27.85 15.23
C LYS A 172 11.48 27.12 14.27
N LEU A 173 11.38 27.58 13.03
CA LEU A 173 10.69 26.88 11.96
C LEU A 173 11.69 26.06 11.11
N PRO A 174 11.22 25.00 10.42
CA PRO A 174 12.09 24.19 9.57
C PRO A 174 12.65 25.03 8.41
N PHE A 175 13.98 25.03 8.26
CA PHE A 175 14.65 25.71 7.15
C PHE A 175 14.85 24.82 5.93
N PHE A 176 15.05 23.52 6.15
CA PHE A 176 15.32 22.55 5.11
C PHE A 176 14.78 21.17 5.48
N SER A 177 14.53 20.34 4.47
CA SER A 177 14.23 18.93 4.64
C SER A 177 15.04 18.10 3.64
N HIS A 178 16.00 17.32 4.13
CA HIS A 178 16.82 16.42 3.30
C HIS A 178 16.32 14.97 3.35
N GLN A 179 15.91 14.50 4.53
CA GLN A 179 15.60 13.07 4.73
C GLN A 179 14.17 12.73 4.31
N THR A 180 13.18 13.56 4.67
CA THR A 180 11.76 13.26 4.41
C THR A 180 11.48 13.07 2.93
N THR A 181 12.02 13.95 2.09
CA THR A 181 11.87 13.90 0.64
C THR A 181 12.46 12.63 0.04
N ALA A 182 13.69 12.28 0.42
CA ALA A 182 14.37 11.08 -0.07
C ALA A 182 13.63 9.80 0.34
N ILE A 183 13.15 9.72 1.59
CA ILE A 183 12.36 8.59 2.09
C ILE A 183 11.04 8.48 1.32
N PHE A 184 10.35 9.60 1.06
CA PHE A 184 9.09 9.60 0.31
C PHE A 184 9.27 9.14 -1.13
N VAL A 185 10.25 9.70 -1.83
CA VAL A 185 10.57 9.29 -3.22
C VAL A 185 10.96 7.82 -3.27
N SER A 186 11.78 7.36 -2.32
CA SER A 186 12.16 5.94 -2.23
C SER A 186 10.93 5.05 -2.03
N SER A 187 10.02 5.44 -1.13
CA SER A 187 8.76 4.73 -0.88
C SER A 187 7.92 4.61 -2.16
N ALA A 188 7.70 5.74 -2.85
CA ALA A 188 6.93 5.78 -4.09
C ALA A 188 7.55 4.93 -5.21
N VAL A 189 8.88 4.96 -5.35
CA VAL A 189 9.61 4.15 -6.35
C VAL A 189 9.50 2.66 -6.03
N VAL A 190 9.64 2.27 -4.76
CA VAL A 190 9.51 0.87 -4.32
C VAL A 190 8.08 0.37 -4.55
N LEU A 191 7.06 1.19 -4.25
CA LEU A 191 5.67 0.87 -4.53
C LEU A 191 5.41 0.69 -6.03
N ALA A 192 5.94 1.59 -6.86
CA ALA A 192 5.82 1.51 -8.31
C ALA A 192 6.51 0.26 -8.89
N ALA A 193 7.70 -0.07 -8.37
CA ALA A 193 8.41 -1.30 -8.74
C ALA A 193 7.59 -2.55 -8.35
N SER A 194 7.00 -2.55 -7.16
CA SER A 194 6.12 -3.64 -6.73
C SER A 194 4.91 -3.78 -7.65
N PHE A 195 4.26 -2.67 -8.01
CA PHE A 195 3.14 -2.66 -8.93
C PHE A 195 3.52 -3.22 -10.31
N ALA A 196 4.68 -2.82 -10.84
CA ALA A 196 5.20 -3.32 -12.11
C ALA A 196 5.48 -4.84 -12.10
N VAL A 197 5.91 -5.39 -10.97
CA VAL A 197 6.08 -6.86 -10.79
C VAL A 197 4.72 -7.56 -10.65
N TYR A 198 3.79 -6.95 -9.92
CA TYR A 198 2.46 -7.52 -9.65
C TYR A 198 1.55 -7.53 -10.89
N LEU A 199 1.64 -6.52 -11.75
CA LEU A 199 0.74 -6.35 -12.89
C LEU A 199 0.76 -7.54 -13.89
N PRO A 200 1.92 -8.07 -14.31
CA PRO A 200 1.97 -9.29 -15.13
C PRO A 200 1.41 -10.53 -14.42
N LEU A 201 1.67 -10.69 -13.12
CA LEU A 201 1.15 -11.81 -12.33
C LEU A 201 -0.37 -11.78 -12.30
N TRP A 202 -0.95 -10.62 -12.01
CA TRP A 202 -2.39 -10.41 -12.04
C TRP A 202 -2.98 -10.68 -13.43
N THR A 203 -2.34 -10.16 -14.48
CA THR A 203 -2.81 -10.34 -15.86
C THR A 203 -2.82 -11.81 -16.26
N LEU A 204 -1.78 -12.58 -15.91
CA LEU A 204 -1.72 -14.00 -16.22
C LEU A 204 -2.65 -14.84 -15.34
N ALA A 205 -2.90 -14.43 -14.10
CA ALA A 205 -3.81 -15.14 -13.19
C ALA A 205 -5.26 -15.09 -13.67
N TYR A 206 -5.70 -13.94 -14.20
CA TYR A 206 -7.09 -13.72 -14.63
C TYR A 206 -7.29 -13.83 -16.14
N PHE A 207 -6.26 -13.55 -16.94
CA PHE A 207 -6.28 -13.60 -18.39
C PHE A 207 -5.11 -14.43 -18.95
N PRO A 208 -5.06 -15.75 -18.65
CA PRO A 208 -3.91 -16.62 -18.95
C PRO A 208 -3.61 -16.78 -20.45
N ARG A 209 -4.58 -16.47 -21.31
CA ARG A 209 -4.50 -16.56 -22.78
C ARG A 209 -4.39 -15.19 -23.48
N SER A 210 -4.28 -14.11 -22.73
CA SER A 210 -4.15 -12.78 -23.32
C SER A 210 -2.83 -12.64 -24.08
N ARG A 211 -2.89 -12.07 -25.28
CA ARG A 211 -1.69 -11.74 -26.09
C ARG A 211 -1.07 -10.39 -25.70
N VAL A 212 -1.45 -9.86 -24.53
CA VAL A 212 -1.04 -8.53 -24.05
C VAL A 212 0.44 -8.53 -23.65
N LEU A 213 0.96 -9.65 -23.15
CA LEU A 213 2.34 -9.77 -22.69
C LEU A 213 3.22 -10.49 -23.72
N PRO A 214 4.48 -10.02 -23.95
CA PRO A 214 5.43 -10.71 -24.79
C PRO A 214 5.75 -12.13 -24.29
N LYS A 215 5.90 -13.10 -25.22
CA LYS A 215 6.26 -14.50 -24.92
C LYS A 215 7.41 -14.68 -23.91
N PRO A 216 8.55 -13.95 -23.98
CA PRO A 216 9.63 -14.13 -23.01
C PRO A 216 9.22 -13.70 -21.59
N VAL A 217 8.44 -12.63 -21.46
CA VAL A 217 7.93 -12.14 -20.16
C VAL A 217 6.99 -13.18 -19.56
N VAL A 218 6.08 -13.75 -20.37
CA VAL A 218 5.16 -14.80 -19.89
C VAL A 218 5.93 -16.01 -19.37
N ARG A 219 6.94 -16.50 -20.11
CA ARG A 219 7.76 -17.65 -19.67
C ARG A 219 8.46 -17.37 -18.34
N PHE A 220 9.08 -16.20 -18.22
CA PHE A 220 9.76 -15.79 -16.98
C PHE A 220 8.79 -15.70 -15.80
N VAL A 221 7.63 -15.05 -15.99
CA VAL A 221 6.64 -14.84 -14.93
C VAL A 221 6.02 -16.16 -14.48
N ARG A 222 5.71 -17.08 -15.40
CA ARG A 222 5.21 -18.42 -15.04
C ARG A 222 6.24 -19.23 -14.27
N TYR A 223 7.48 -19.26 -14.74
CA TYR A 223 8.56 -20.03 -14.11
C TYR A 223 8.92 -19.52 -12.70
N HIS A 224 8.75 -18.23 -12.45
CA HIS A 224 9.07 -17.61 -11.16
C HIS A 224 7.84 -17.09 -10.41
N ALA A 225 6.63 -17.56 -10.73
CA ALA A 225 5.37 -16.98 -10.24
C ALA A 225 5.36 -16.76 -8.73
N ARG A 226 5.64 -17.83 -7.95
CA ARG A 226 5.69 -17.77 -6.49
C ARG A 226 6.73 -16.76 -5.97
N ARG A 227 7.95 -16.78 -6.51
CA ARG A 227 9.03 -15.86 -6.11
C ARG A 227 8.69 -14.41 -6.42
N LEU A 228 8.03 -14.15 -7.55
CA LEU A 228 7.62 -12.81 -7.96
C LEU A 228 6.46 -12.29 -7.10
N PHE A 229 5.51 -13.13 -6.70
CA PHE A 229 4.48 -12.76 -5.73
C PHE A 229 5.08 -12.42 -4.36
N ASP A 230 6.03 -13.24 -3.86
CA ASP A 230 6.74 -12.93 -2.61
C ASP A 230 7.57 -11.65 -2.72
N LEU A 231 8.27 -11.44 -3.85
CA LEU A 231 9.01 -10.22 -4.12
C LEU A 231 8.09 -8.99 -4.11
N ALA A 232 6.95 -9.04 -4.80
CA ALA A 232 5.97 -7.96 -4.78
C ALA A 232 5.50 -7.69 -3.34
N GLY A 233 5.15 -8.74 -2.58
CA GLY A 233 4.75 -8.58 -1.18
C GLY A 233 5.83 -7.93 -0.31
N ILE A 234 7.10 -8.31 -0.48
CA ILE A 234 8.25 -7.72 0.24
C ILE A 234 8.43 -6.24 -0.15
N LEU A 235 8.34 -5.92 -1.45
CA LEU A 235 8.48 -4.53 -1.92
C LEU A 235 7.36 -3.64 -1.38
N VAL A 236 6.08 -4.08 -1.43
CA VAL A 236 4.99 -3.31 -0.79
C VAL A 236 5.26 -3.15 0.70
N PHE A 237 5.70 -4.20 1.40
CA PHE A 237 5.98 -4.11 2.83
C PHE A 237 7.10 -3.12 3.16
N LEU A 238 8.16 -3.07 2.34
CA LEU A 238 9.21 -2.06 2.47
C LEU A 238 8.70 -0.64 2.23
N SER A 239 7.88 -0.43 1.19
CA SER A 239 7.19 0.85 0.95
C SER A 239 6.34 1.24 2.16
N PHE A 240 5.56 0.31 2.70
CA PHE A 240 4.70 0.54 3.86
C PHE A 240 5.51 1.04 5.07
N ILE A 241 6.65 0.39 5.38
CA ILE A 241 7.52 0.83 6.48
C ILE A 241 8.04 2.25 6.25
N LEU A 242 8.46 2.59 5.02
CA LEU A 242 8.94 3.91 4.67
C LEU A 242 7.83 4.96 4.81
N HIS A 243 6.61 4.69 4.32
CA HIS A 243 5.47 5.58 4.49
C HIS A 243 5.05 5.75 5.96
N VAL A 244 5.06 4.69 6.77
CA VAL A 244 4.81 4.80 8.23
C VAL A 244 5.88 5.67 8.90
N THR A 245 7.14 5.51 8.49
CA THR A 245 8.26 6.32 9.01
C THR A 245 8.04 7.80 8.72
N ILE A 246 7.48 8.14 7.56
CA ILE A 246 7.09 9.52 7.23
C ILE A 246 5.85 9.93 8.04
N GLY A 247 4.78 9.13 7.98
CA GLY A 247 3.49 9.44 8.62
C GLY A 247 3.63 9.68 10.12
N LEU A 248 4.42 8.87 10.83
CA LEU A 248 4.68 9.04 12.25
C LEU A 248 5.88 9.95 12.51
N GLY A 249 7.03 9.67 11.90
CA GLY A 249 8.29 10.34 12.20
C GLY A 249 8.30 11.81 11.79
N TYR A 250 7.84 12.12 10.57
CA TYR A 250 7.76 13.51 10.11
C TYR A 250 6.67 14.29 10.87
N GLN A 251 5.56 13.63 11.24
CA GLN A 251 4.52 14.26 12.05
C GLN A 251 5.01 14.64 13.45
N LEU A 252 5.71 13.72 14.13
CA LEU A 252 6.33 13.99 15.43
C LEU A 252 7.40 15.08 15.33
N TYR A 253 8.21 15.06 14.26
CA TYR A 253 9.19 16.09 13.97
C TYR A 253 8.53 17.48 13.88
N LEU A 254 7.49 17.64 13.05
CA LEU A 254 6.80 18.93 12.90
C LEU A 254 6.03 19.38 14.15
N ILE A 255 5.55 18.44 14.98
CA ILE A 255 4.96 18.77 16.30
C ILE A 255 5.99 19.50 17.17
N GLY A 256 7.24 19.03 17.19
CA GLY A 256 8.33 19.69 17.92
C GLY A 256 8.55 21.13 17.46
N PHE A 257 8.66 21.35 16.14
CA PHE A 257 8.82 22.69 15.56
C PHE A 257 7.64 23.60 15.87
N ARG A 258 6.41 23.09 15.79
CA ARG A 258 5.19 23.84 16.12
C ARG A 258 5.21 24.33 17.56
N ASP A 259 5.54 23.44 18.50
CA ASP A 259 5.50 23.74 19.92
C ASP A 259 6.63 24.71 20.32
N ASP A 260 7.83 24.52 19.75
CA ASP A 260 8.94 25.47 19.89
C ASP A 260 8.59 26.84 19.30
N PHE A 261 8.07 26.87 18.07
CA PHE A 261 7.62 28.12 17.44
C PHE A 261 6.62 28.86 18.33
N LYS A 262 5.58 28.18 18.82
CA LYS A 262 4.57 28.77 19.70
C LYS A 262 5.20 29.38 20.95
N ARG A 263 6.10 28.66 21.61
CA ARG A 263 6.78 29.12 22.83
C ARG A 263 7.64 30.35 22.56
N TRP A 264 8.44 30.33 21.51
CA TRP A 264 9.31 31.45 21.14
C TRP A 264 8.55 32.67 20.64
N LEU A 265 7.42 32.45 19.97
CA LEU A 265 6.52 33.50 19.54
C LEU A 265 5.87 34.22 20.74
N GLN A 266 5.48 33.49 21.78
CA GLN A 266 4.98 34.08 23.03
C GLN A 266 6.06 34.90 23.75
N PHE A 267 7.29 34.39 23.84
CA PHE A 267 8.41 35.15 24.40
C PHE A 267 8.71 36.41 23.59
N GLY A 268 8.72 36.30 22.25
CA GLY A 268 8.88 37.43 21.34
C GLY A 268 7.81 38.49 21.56
N ALA A 269 6.54 38.09 21.58
CA ALA A 269 5.40 38.99 21.84
C ALA A 269 5.51 39.69 23.20
N TYR A 270 5.88 38.97 24.26
CA TYR A 270 6.12 39.56 25.58
C TYR A 270 7.25 40.60 25.55
N SER A 271 8.35 40.31 24.85
CA SER A 271 9.51 41.22 24.77
C SER A 271 9.21 42.55 24.06
N ILE A 272 8.24 42.56 23.15
CA ILE A 272 7.79 43.77 22.43
C ILE A 272 6.55 44.42 23.03
N GLY A 273 6.07 43.93 24.19
CA GLY A 273 4.89 44.45 24.87
C GLY A 273 3.56 44.16 24.15
N ALA A 274 3.51 43.16 23.26
CA ALA A 274 2.29 42.79 22.56
C ALA A 274 1.39 41.93 23.45
N ALA A 275 0.13 42.35 23.60
CA ALA A 275 -0.87 41.65 24.42
C ALA A 275 -1.37 40.34 23.79
N GLN A 276 -1.24 40.18 22.47
CA GLN A 276 -1.73 39.02 21.74
C GLN A 276 -0.73 38.55 20.67
N VAL A 277 -0.75 37.24 20.42
CA VAL A 277 0.04 36.56 19.40
C VAL A 277 -0.84 36.34 18.17
N ASP A 278 -0.51 36.99 17.06
CA ASP A 278 -1.32 36.94 15.83
C ASP A 278 -0.97 35.76 14.91
N TRP A 279 0.12 35.05 15.16
CA TRP A 279 0.57 33.94 14.31
C TRP A 279 0.38 32.59 14.99
N VAL A 280 -0.02 31.58 14.22
CA VAL A 280 -0.20 30.22 14.71
C VAL A 280 0.39 29.22 13.73
N ALA A 281 1.18 28.27 14.24
CA ALA A 281 1.60 27.09 13.51
C ALA A 281 0.60 25.93 13.76
N ARG A 282 0.17 25.25 12.68
CA ARG A 282 -0.73 24.10 12.73
C ARG A 282 -0.17 22.98 11.88
N LEU A 283 -0.40 21.74 12.30
CA LEU A 283 -0.25 20.60 11.40
C LEU A 283 -1.37 20.64 10.37
N GLY A 284 -1.06 20.36 9.12
CA GLY A 284 -2.03 20.35 8.05
C GLY A 284 -2.54 18.95 7.71
N ASN A 285 -3.46 18.87 6.76
CA ASN A 285 -4.14 17.61 6.41
C ASN A 285 -3.32 16.72 5.47
N GLY A 286 -2.11 17.13 5.05
CA GLY A 286 -1.21 16.29 4.25
C GLY A 286 -0.95 14.93 4.89
N PHE A 287 -0.87 14.87 6.23
CA PHE A 287 -0.72 13.61 6.97
C PHE A 287 -1.91 12.67 6.82
N GLN A 288 -3.14 13.17 6.66
CA GLN A 288 -4.30 12.30 6.44
C GLN A 288 -4.17 11.53 5.13
N LEU A 289 -3.68 12.18 4.07
CA LEU A 289 -3.40 11.51 2.79
C LEU A 289 -2.33 10.43 2.94
N VAL A 290 -1.27 10.71 3.70
CA VAL A 290 -0.22 9.72 4.00
C VAL A 290 -0.80 8.51 4.76
N TRP A 291 -1.63 8.74 5.78
CA TRP A 291 -2.25 7.65 6.55
C TRP A 291 -3.24 6.82 5.72
N VAL A 292 -3.99 7.43 4.80
CA VAL A 292 -4.83 6.70 3.85
C VAL A 292 -3.96 5.84 2.92
N GLY A 293 -2.86 6.39 2.40
CA GLY A 293 -1.87 5.64 1.60
C GLY A 293 -1.29 4.44 2.36
N CYS A 294 -0.85 4.65 3.62
CA CYS A 294 -0.37 3.59 4.50
C CYS A 294 -1.42 2.48 4.68
N THR A 295 -2.69 2.85 4.82
CA THR A 295 -3.78 1.88 4.99
C THR A 295 -3.97 1.04 3.74
N CYS A 296 -3.94 1.68 2.56
CA CYS A 296 -3.98 0.96 1.28
C CYS A 296 -2.80 -0.01 1.13
N GLU A 297 -1.58 0.40 1.51
CA GLU A 297 -0.40 -0.46 1.46
C GLU A 297 -0.46 -1.62 2.46
N ALA A 298 -0.95 -1.39 3.68
CA ALA A 298 -1.17 -2.46 4.65
C ALA A 298 -2.17 -3.50 4.10
N LEU A 299 -3.27 -3.04 3.51
CA LEU A 299 -4.25 -3.92 2.86
C LEU A 299 -3.67 -4.66 1.66
N LEU A 300 -2.76 -4.04 0.89
CA LEU A 300 -2.04 -4.70 -0.21
C LEU A 300 -1.14 -5.82 0.28
N VAL A 301 -0.38 -5.60 1.35
CA VAL A 301 0.48 -6.66 1.93
C VAL A 301 -0.36 -7.87 2.32
N ILE A 302 -1.50 -7.63 2.98
CA ILE A 302 -2.44 -8.69 3.35
C ILE A 302 -3.01 -9.36 2.10
N ALA A 303 -3.48 -8.57 1.13
CA ALA A 303 -4.09 -9.10 -0.09
C ALA A 303 -3.12 -9.99 -0.88
N VAL A 304 -1.87 -9.58 -1.06
CA VAL A 304 -0.84 -10.37 -1.75
C VAL A 304 -0.55 -11.68 -1.01
N LYS A 305 -0.49 -11.65 0.33
CA LYS A 305 -0.29 -12.86 1.13
C LYS A 305 -1.49 -13.81 1.07
N VAL A 306 -2.71 -13.27 1.08
CA VAL A 306 -3.94 -14.06 0.88
C VAL A 306 -3.97 -14.66 -0.52
N SER A 307 -3.58 -13.92 -1.57
CA SER A 307 -3.48 -14.45 -2.93
C SER A 307 -2.52 -15.64 -3.04
N LEU A 308 -1.36 -15.57 -2.39
CA LEU A 308 -0.41 -16.68 -2.30
C LEU A 308 -1.00 -17.88 -1.53
N HIS A 309 -1.66 -17.62 -0.40
CA HIS A 309 -2.29 -18.69 0.37
C HIS A 309 -3.38 -19.42 -0.42
N ASN A 310 -4.09 -18.71 -1.28
CA ASN A 310 -5.13 -19.24 -2.16
C ASN A 310 -4.60 -19.91 -3.44
N GLY A 311 -3.28 -20.05 -3.60
CA GLY A 311 -2.68 -20.73 -4.77
C GLY A 311 -2.77 -19.92 -6.07
N LEU A 312 -2.80 -18.58 -6.00
CA LEU A 312 -2.82 -17.75 -7.21
C LEU A 312 -1.53 -17.89 -8.02
N ASP A 313 -0.41 -18.22 -7.36
CA ASP A 313 0.84 -18.59 -8.00
C ASP A 313 0.71 -19.88 -8.83
N GLU A 314 0.06 -20.90 -8.28
CA GLU A 314 -0.20 -22.17 -8.98
C GLU A 314 -1.07 -21.93 -10.23
N ARG A 315 -2.05 -21.02 -10.17
CA ARG A 315 -2.88 -20.64 -11.34
C ARG A 315 -2.10 -19.92 -12.43
N VAL A 316 -1.11 -19.11 -12.06
CA VAL A 316 -0.24 -18.42 -13.03
C VAL A 316 0.71 -19.42 -13.67
N GLU A 317 1.31 -20.30 -12.87
CA GLU A 317 2.24 -21.33 -13.32
C GLU A 317 1.55 -22.36 -14.22
N TRP A 318 0.37 -22.83 -13.79
CA TRP A 318 -0.42 -23.91 -14.41
C TRP A 318 -1.86 -23.46 -14.69
N PRO A 319 -2.12 -22.75 -15.79
CA PRO A 319 -3.48 -22.32 -16.11
C PRO A 319 -4.38 -23.53 -16.42
N ALA A 320 -5.59 -23.55 -15.85
CA ALA A 320 -6.58 -24.59 -16.10
C ALA A 320 -6.95 -24.67 -17.59
N GLY A 321 -6.99 -25.88 -18.15
CA GLY A 321 -7.20 -26.11 -19.59
C GLY A 321 -5.91 -26.11 -20.42
N SER A 322 -4.78 -26.48 -19.81
CA SER A 322 -3.50 -26.76 -20.48
C SER A 322 -3.35 -28.22 -20.96
N ASP A 323 -4.44 -29.00 -20.91
CA ASP A 323 -4.46 -30.34 -21.48
C ASP A 323 -4.31 -30.29 -23.01
N SER A 324 -3.10 -30.67 -23.43
CA SER A 324 -2.74 -31.26 -24.72
C SER A 324 -3.02 -30.42 -25.98
N LYS A 325 -2.01 -29.63 -26.41
CA LYS A 325 -1.49 -29.54 -27.81
C LYS A 325 -0.86 -28.21 -28.20
N GLU A 326 -0.89 -27.16 -27.37
CA GLU A 326 -0.29 -25.86 -27.75
C GLU A 326 0.86 -25.45 -26.81
N GLN A 327 1.86 -26.30 -26.69
CA GLN A 327 3.14 -25.95 -26.07
C GLN A 327 4.30 -26.28 -27.00
N TYR A 328 4.39 -25.58 -28.14
CA TYR A 328 5.65 -25.28 -28.85
C TYR A 328 5.52 -23.90 -29.54
#